data_AF-A0A1Y1W0Z1-F1
#
_entry.id   AF-A0A1Y1W0Z1-F1
#
_cell.length_a   1.000
_cell.length_b   1.000
_cell.length_c   1.000
_cell.angle_alpha   90.00
_cell.angle_beta   90.00
_cell.angle_gamma   90.00
#
_symmetry.space_group_name_H-M   'P 1'
#
loop_
_entity.id
_entity.type
_entity.pdbx_description
1 polymer ?
#
loop_
_entity_poly.entity_id
_entity_poly.type
_entity_poly.pdbx_seq_one_letter_code
_entity_poly.pdbx_strand_id
1 'polypeptide(L)'
;MKTAQLCLLASILAGFCAADADLPMANARMRERLNDFHGAVLLKDGEQTSCEIALISNRAGLVAGSCIDIDKNFNAKNITRYSVMLDSGGMPTPGVFPVKGITVHPQFEPPSYANNVAVVLFNLQSNKLWVSYIDAFPGENTDYLYARRSLSNVTTQTWNTPDSIRDIVISEGCTKADTLYAANKKDFLCNNKTMTPPIKDICAVPYSIVYGLIKTDMVATALYSHSVTYNDKMCGSTRQFHYYTILANFLNWAQQIVPDGISAFSNNGTNTMSTNITYAMKEPKNPKADGVKVYGGNLFARDASVEAWMTNSAGLLPSQIGTGGNSFAGPSKPTSTDSADSTDSTGTTDTPAASHSSSSPSKNQIIAIGVSVPLATLVGVALMFYAYKRWKKHHNTVAWDPSNEHNNIRSIALDLGGASTIMDIPPTYDSVRQQEDALTNFITEPKS
;
A
#
# COMPACT_ATOMS: atom_id res chain seq x y z
N MET A 1 -8.86 -20.82 -51.72
CA MET A 1 -8.68 -21.25 -50.31
C MET A 1 -7.47 -20.67 -49.59
N LYS A 2 -6.32 -20.37 -50.25
CA LYS A 2 -5.12 -19.81 -49.58
C LYS A 2 -5.29 -18.39 -49.02
N THR A 3 -6.17 -17.56 -49.58
CA THR A 3 -6.41 -16.18 -49.14
C THR A 3 -7.24 -16.06 -47.86
N ALA A 4 -8.15 -17.00 -47.61
CA ALA A 4 -9.02 -16.98 -46.41
C ALA A 4 -8.27 -17.38 -45.12
N GLN A 5 -7.27 -18.28 -45.23
CA GLN A 5 -6.41 -18.64 -44.09
C GLN A 5 -5.45 -17.51 -43.68
N LEU A 6 -4.99 -16.68 -44.62
CA LEU A 6 -4.13 -15.54 -44.30
C LEU A 6 -4.89 -14.44 -43.53
N CYS A 7 -6.16 -14.17 -43.88
CA CYS A 7 -6.99 -13.21 -43.13
C CYS A 7 -7.29 -13.68 -41.71
N LEU A 8 -7.50 -14.98 -41.48
CA LEU A 8 -7.80 -15.50 -40.14
C LEU A 8 -6.60 -15.39 -39.20
N LEU A 9 -5.39 -15.67 -39.69
CA LEU A 9 -4.14 -15.49 -38.94
C LEU A 9 -3.85 -14.01 -38.66
N ALA A 10 -4.07 -13.13 -39.64
CA ALA A 10 -3.93 -11.68 -39.45
C ALA A 10 -4.94 -11.13 -38.42
N SER A 11 -6.16 -11.68 -38.36
CA SER A 11 -7.19 -11.28 -37.38
C SER A 11 -6.82 -11.69 -35.95
N ILE A 12 -6.23 -12.89 -35.78
CA ILE A 12 -5.77 -13.38 -34.48
C ILE A 12 -4.56 -12.55 -34.01
N LEU A 13 -3.59 -12.28 -34.89
CA LEU A 13 -2.43 -11.42 -34.58
C LEU A 13 -2.82 -9.96 -34.32
N ALA A 14 -3.81 -9.42 -35.03
CA ALA A 14 -4.35 -8.08 -34.77
C ALA A 14 -5.11 -8.01 -33.44
N GLY A 15 -5.80 -9.08 -33.04
CA GLY A 15 -6.48 -9.17 -31.74
C GLY A 15 -5.54 -9.14 -30.54
N PHE A 16 -4.32 -9.69 -30.67
CA PHE A 16 -3.30 -9.60 -29.63
C PHE A 16 -2.59 -8.23 -29.60
N CYS A 17 -2.51 -7.50 -30.71
CA CYS A 17 -1.93 -6.15 -30.72
C CYS A 17 -2.86 -5.07 -30.12
N ALA A 18 -4.17 -5.31 -30.09
CA ALA A 18 -5.13 -4.34 -29.53
C ALA A 18 -5.12 -4.29 -27.99
N ALA A 19 -4.70 -5.36 -27.31
CA ALA A 19 -4.72 -5.43 -25.84
C ALA A 19 -3.65 -4.53 -25.19
N ASP A 20 -2.52 -4.27 -25.86
CA ASP A 20 -1.43 -3.44 -25.31
C ASP A 20 -1.62 -1.94 -25.60
N ALA A 21 -2.51 -1.57 -26.53
CA ALA A 21 -2.78 -0.16 -26.87
C ALA A 21 -3.66 0.55 -25.82
N ASP A 22 -4.32 -0.19 -24.93
CA ASP A 22 -5.22 0.38 -23.90
C ASP A 22 -4.46 0.90 -22.66
N LEU A 23 -3.29 0.34 -22.34
CA LEU A 23 -2.50 0.71 -21.17
C LEU A 23 -2.02 2.19 -21.19
N PRO A 24 -1.47 2.73 -22.30
CA PRO A 24 -1.03 4.13 -22.35
C PRO A 24 -2.19 5.13 -22.19
N MET A 25 -3.36 4.83 -22.77
CA MET A 25 -4.53 5.70 -22.64
C MET A 25 -5.11 5.69 -21.21
N ALA A 26 -5.11 4.53 -20.55
CA ALA A 26 -5.50 4.44 -19.16
C ALA A 26 -4.58 5.29 -18.27
N ASN A 27 -3.26 5.34 -18.56
CA ASN A 27 -2.31 6.16 -17.79
C ASN A 27 -2.62 7.66 -17.91
N ALA A 28 -2.83 8.13 -19.14
CA ALA A 28 -3.11 9.54 -19.39
C ALA A 28 -4.41 10.00 -18.71
N ARG A 29 -5.49 9.23 -18.86
CA ARG A 29 -6.78 9.53 -18.22
C ARG A 29 -6.70 9.57 -16.70
N MET A 30 -5.92 8.69 -16.08
CA MET A 30 -5.78 8.70 -14.63
C MET A 30 -5.00 9.89 -14.11
N ARG A 31 -3.93 10.28 -14.82
CA ARG A 31 -3.19 11.49 -14.47
C ARG A 31 -4.06 12.75 -14.64
N GLU A 32 -4.88 12.79 -15.68
CA GLU A 32 -5.87 13.85 -15.87
C GLU A 32 -6.85 13.88 -14.69
N ARG A 33 -7.44 12.73 -14.35
CA ARG A 33 -8.35 12.60 -13.20
C ARG A 33 -7.71 13.01 -11.89
N LEU A 34 -6.42 12.74 -11.67
CA LEU A 34 -5.75 13.18 -10.45
C LEU A 34 -5.85 14.70 -10.26
N ASN A 35 -5.89 15.50 -11.32
CA ASN A 35 -6.12 16.95 -11.20
C ASN A 35 -7.54 17.32 -10.75
N ASP A 36 -8.51 16.42 -10.94
CA ASP A 36 -9.91 16.61 -10.51
C ASP A 36 -10.13 16.24 -9.03
N PHE A 37 -9.18 15.52 -8.41
CA PHE A 37 -9.24 15.21 -6.99
C PHE A 37 -8.61 16.31 -6.17
N HIS A 38 -9.31 16.69 -5.10
CA HIS A 38 -8.73 17.51 -4.05
C HIS A 38 -7.53 16.81 -3.42
N GLY A 39 -6.50 17.60 -3.18
CA GLY A 39 -5.26 17.23 -2.53
C GLY A 39 -4.90 18.22 -1.44
N ALA A 40 -4.05 17.76 -0.52
CA ALA A 40 -3.62 18.57 0.59
C ALA A 40 -2.20 18.24 1.02
N VAL A 41 -1.45 19.28 1.37
CA VAL A 41 -0.14 19.16 2.02
C VAL A 41 -0.20 19.76 3.41
N LEU A 42 0.48 19.09 4.35
CA LEU A 42 0.69 19.64 5.68
C LEU A 42 1.81 20.70 5.60
N LEU A 43 1.52 21.89 6.13
CA LEU A 43 2.52 22.91 6.37
C LEU A 43 2.90 22.93 7.85
N LYS A 44 4.17 23.21 8.14
CA LYS A 44 4.69 23.39 9.50
C LYS A 44 5.47 24.69 9.54
N ASP A 45 5.10 25.59 10.44
CA ASP A 45 5.68 26.94 10.57
C ASP A 45 5.66 27.75 9.26
N GLY A 46 4.63 27.53 8.44
CA GLY A 46 4.50 28.19 7.13
C GLY A 46 5.34 27.57 6.01
N GLU A 47 6.06 26.48 6.27
CA GLU A 47 6.84 25.74 5.27
C GLU A 47 6.13 24.45 4.85
N GLN A 48 6.29 24.07 3.59
CA GLN A 48 5.78 22.79 3.09
C GLN A 48 6.55 21.63 3.69
N THR A 49 5.82 20.65 4.24
CA THR A 49 6.39 19.36 4.63
C THR A 49 6.30 18.34 3.49
N SER A 50 7.01 17.23 3.61
CA SER A 50 6.85 16.11 2.70
C SER A 50 5.56 15.30 2.94
N CYS A 51 4.74 15.71 3.91
CA CYS A 51 3.57 14.96 4.38
C CYS A 51 2.31 15.46 3.69
N GLU A 52 1.75 14.62 2.82
CA GLU A 52 0.42 14.86 2.26
C GLU A 52 -0.67 14.30 3.16
N ILE A 53 -1.87 14.81 2.95
CA ILE A 53 -3.06 14.47 3.73
C ILE A 53 -4.03 13.75 2.78
N ALA A 54 -4.39 12.53 3.12
CA ALA A 54 -5.51 11.82 2.50
C ALA A 54 -6.81 12.47 2.99
N LEU A 55 -7.39 13.33 2.16
CA LEU A 55 -8.58 14.09 2.51
C LEU A 55 -9.79 13.17 2.68
N ILE A 56 -10.54 13.38 3.76
CA ILE A 56 -11.86 12.78 4.02
C ILE A 56 -12.95 13.78 3.62
N SER A 57 -12.70 15.05 3.94
CA SER A 57 -13.58 16.18 3.59
C SER A 57 -12.75 17.45 3.51
N ASN A 58 -13.41 18.57 3.23
CA ASN A 58 -12.78 19.89 3.34
C ASN A 58 -12.49 20.33 4.79
N ARG A 59 -12.76 19.47 5.77
CA ARG A 59 -12.62 19.74 7.21
C ARG A 59 -11.73 18.74 7.95
N ALA A 60 -11.45 17.60 7.33
CA ALA A 60 -10.69 16.53 7.95
C ALA A 60 -9.90 15.71 6.93
N GLY A 61 -8.79 15.14 7.38
CA GLY A 61 -8.02 14.18 6.61
C GLY A 61 -7.10 13.33 7.47
N LEU A 62 -6.47 12.34 6.84
CA LEU A 62 -5.52 11.42 7.47
C LEU A 62 -4.10 11.78 7.02
N VAL A 63 -3.17 11.81 7.96
CA VAL A 63 -1.74 12.05 7.74
C VAL A 63 -0.93 11.04 8.53
N ALA A 64 0.35 10.86 8.22
CA ALA A 64 1.17 9.91 8.97
C ALA A 64 1.43 10.49 10.37
N GLY A 65 1.30 9.67 11.42
CA GLY A 65 1.56 10.10 12.80
C GLY A 65 2.97 10.66 13.00
N SER A 66 3.95 10.08 12.31
CA SER A 66 5.34 10.51 12.25
C SER A 66 5.57 11.91 11.66
N CYS A 67 4.57 12.51 11.01
CA CYS A 67 4.61 13.90 10.55
C CYS A 67 4.29 14.92 11.66
N ILE A 68 3.80 14.43 12.81
CA ILE A 68 3.35 15.24 13.93
C ILE A 68 4.40 15.17 15.04
N ASP A 69 4.77 16.34 15.58
CA ASP A 69 5.61 16.43 16.77
C ASP A 69 4.76 15.96 17.96
N ILE A 70 5.03 14.77 18.49
CA ILE A 70 4.29 14.23 19.63
C ILE A 70 5.02 14.42 20.96
N ASP A 71 4.26 14.49 22.06
CA ASP A 71 4.78 14.45 23.42
C ASP A 71 4.92 13.03 23.96
N LYS A 72 5.31 12.93 25.24
CA LYS A 72 5.54 11.64 25.91
C LYS A 72 4.24 10.84 26.10
N ASN A 73 3.09 11.51 25.99
CA ASN A 73 1.76 10.97 26.13
C ASN A 73 1.08 10.79 24.76
N PHE A 74 1.87 10.83 23.66
CA PHE A 74 1.39 10.70 22.28
C PHE A 74 0.40 11.80 21.84
N ASN A 75 0.38 12.95 22.52
CA ASN A 75 -0.40 14.10 22.09
C ASN A 75 0.40 14.98 21.13
N ALA A 76 -0.28 15.59 20.16
CA ALA A 76 0.34 16.57 19.28
C ALA A 76 0.82 17.81 20.06
N LYS A 77 2.10 18.15 19.92
CA LYS A 77 2.70 19.38 20.47
C LYS A 77 2.43 20.56 19.55
N ASN A 78 2.16 21.72 20.16
CA ASN A 78 2.12 23.02 19.47
C ASN A 78 1.29 22.98 18.17
N ILE A 79 0.03 22.55 18.26
CA ILE A 79 -0.88 22.40 17.11
C ILE A 79 -0.94 23.67 16.23
N THR A 80 -0.77 24.85 16.84
CA THR A 80 -0.75 26.15 16.14
C THR A 80 0.35 26.31 15.10
N ARG A 81 1.39 25.47 15.11
CA ARG A 81 2.45 25.44 14.09
C ARG A 81 2.00 24.78 12.79
N TYR A 82 0.90 24.03 12.82
CA TYR A 82 0.42 23.26 11.68
C TYR A 82 -0.69 24.00 10.94
N SER A 83 -0.61 23.96 9.62
CA SER A 83 -1.71 24.37 8.74
C SER A 83 -1.84 23.37 7.58
N VAL A 84 -3.01 23.32 6.97
CA VAL A 84 -3.29 22.49 5.80
C VAL A 84 -3.46 23.39 4.60
N MET A 85 -2.67 23.16 3.56
CA MET A 85 -2.84 23.81 2.28
C MET A 85 -3.66 22.89 1.38
N LEU A 86 -4.88 23.32 1.03
CA LEU A 86 -5.76 22.62 0.09
C LEU A 86 -5.47 23.08 -1.34
N ASP A 87 -5.47 22.13 -2.28
CA ASP A 87 -5.32 22.43 -3.70
C ASP A 87 -6.59 22.92 -4.37
N SER A 88 -6.45 23.30 -5.65
CA SER A 88 -7.53 23.82 -6.49
C SER A 88 -8.35 22.74 -7.17
N GLY A 89 -8.25 21.47 -6.75
CA GLY A 89 -8.93 20.34 -7.40
C GLY A 89 -10.45 20.34 -7.20
N GLY A 90 -11.13 21.43 -7.58
CA GLY A 90 -12.56 21.67 -7.37
C GLY A 90 -12.87 22.91 -6.54
N MET A 91 -14.12 23.00 -6.08
CA MET A 91 -14.58 24.02 -5.12
C MET A 91 -14.58 23.44 -3.70
N PRO A 92 -14.23 24.22 -2.65
CA PRO A 92 -13.91 25.63 -2.67
C PRO A 92 -12.44 25.89 -3.05
N THR A 93 -12.17 27.17 -3.28
CA THR A 93 -10.88 27.76 -3.63
C THR A 93 -9.74 27.24 -2.75
N PRO A 94 -8.53 27.05 -3.32
CA PRO A 94 -7.30 26.84 -2.56
C PRO A 94 -7.20 27.74 -1.35
N GLY A 95 -6.63 27.22 -0.27
CA GLY A 95 -6.43 28.01 0.92
C GLY A 95 -5.54 27.30 1.92
N VAL A 96 -4.89 28.13 2.75
CA VAL A 96 -4.18 27.69 3.95
C VAL A 96 -5.14 27.77 5.12
N PHE A 97 -5.40 26.63 5.75
CA PHE A 97 -6.30 26.52 6.89
C PHE A 97 -5.50 26.15 8.15
N PRO A 98 -5.58 26.92 9.24
CA PRO A 98 -4.93 26.54 10.48
C PRO A 98 -5.53 25.24 11.00
N VAL A 99 -4.67 24.32 11.46
CA VAL A 99 -5.13 23.09 12.10
C VAL A 99 -5.78 23.43 13.44
N LYS A 100 -6.95 22.83 13.69
CA LYS A 100 -7.76 23.02 14.90
C LYS A 100 -7.65 21.84 15.87
N GLY A 101 -7.34 20.65 15.36
CA GLY A 101 -7.14 19.47 16.17
C GLY A 101 -6.28 18.44 15.45
N ILE A 102 -5.49 17.71 16.20
CA ILE A 102 -4.71 16.57 15.72
C ILE A 102 -4.88 15.45 16.73
N THR A 103 -5.33 14.29 16.26
CA THR A 103 -5.44 13.08 17.08
C THR A 103 -4.58 12.00 16.45
N VAL A 104 -3.47 11.66 17.09
CA VAL A 104 -2.59 10.57 16.67
C VAL A 104 -3.18 9.24 17.14
N HIS A 105 -3.03 8.17 16.36
CA HIS A 105 -3.51 6.85 16.77
C HIS A 105 -2.93 6.49 18.15
N PRO A 106 -3.75 6.05 19.13
CA PRO A 106 -3.29 5.83 20.50
C PRO A 106 -2.24 4.72 20.64
N GLN A 107 -2.14 3.85 19.63
CA GLN A 107 -1.14 2.78 19.54
C GLN A 107 -0.05 3.07 18.51
N PHE A 108 0.13 4.33 18.12
CA PHE A 108 1.27 4.72 17.29
C PHE A 108 2.57 4.48 18.07
N GLU A 109 3.46 3.65 17.52
CA GLU A 109 4.76 3.34 18.12
C GLU A 109 5.89 3.94 17.26
N PRO A 110 6.46 5.11 17.63
CA PRO A 110 7.43 5.82 16.80
C PRO A 110 8.67 5.02 16.39
N PRO A 111 9.24 4.13 17.24
CA PRO A 111 10.38 3.28 16.86
C PRO A 111 10.09 2.28 15.73
N SER A 112 8.88 1.69 15.69
CA SER A 112 8.50 0.68 14.68
C SER A 112 7.68 1.27 13.54
N TYR A 113 7.07 2.43 13.72
CA TYR A 113 6.05 3.02 12.84
C TYR A 113 4.75 2.21 12.73
N ALA A 114 4.49 1.34 13.71
CA ALA A 114 3.19 0.68 13.82
C ALA A 114 2.09 1.71 14.07
N ASN A 115 0.94 1.53 13.42
CA ASN A 115 -0.22 2.43 13.53
C ASN A 115 0.13 3.91 13.25
N ASN A 116 1.03 4.16 12.29
CA ASN A 116 1.52 5.49 11.92
C ASN A 116 0.48 6.33 11.16
N VAL A 117 -0.61 6.69 11.83
CA VAL A 117 -1.71 7.50 11.30
C VAL A 117 -2.17 8.53 12.33
N ALA A 118 -2.56 9.69 11.86
CA ALA A 118 -3.20 10.75 12.65
C ALA A 118 -4.37 11.36 11.86
N VAL A 119 -5.42 11.76 12.57
CA VAL A 119 -6.50 12.59 12.04
C VAL A 119 -6.14 14.05 12.24
N VAL A 120 -6.22 14.85 11.19
CA VAL A 120 -6.08 16.31 11.24
C VAL A 120 -7.42 16.97 10.95
N LEU A 121 -7.83 17.88 11.84
CA LEU A 121 -9.05 18.68 11.73
C LEU A 121 -8.69 20.12 11.38
N PHE A 122 -9.28 20.66 10.33
CA PHE A 122 -9.03 22.02 9.83
C PHE A 122 -10.32 22.59 9.24
N ASN A 123 -10.35 23.89 8.95
CA ASN A 123 -11.48 24.53 8.24
C ASN A 123 -12.89 24.22 8.79
N LEU A 124 -13.02 23.95 10.10
CA LEU A 124 -14.27 23.49 10.72
C LEU A 124 -15.43 24.48 10.61
N GLN A 125 -15.14 25.74 10.28
CA GLN A 125 -16.12 26.82 10.13
C GLN A 125 -16.63 26.99 8.69
N SER A 126 -16.15 26.20 7.72
CA SER A 126 -16.61 26.29 6.34
C SER A 126 -18.10 25.96 6.25
N ASN A 127 -18.89 26.82 5.62
CA ASN A 127 -20.31 26.57 5.33
C ASN A 127 -20.54 25.62 4.14
N LYS A 128 -19.50 25.40 3.33
CA LYS A 128 -19.49 24.39 2.26
C LYS A 128 -18.93 23.09 2.81
N LEU A 129 -19.54 21.97 2.44
CA LEU A 129 -19.06 20.62 2.74
C LEU A 129 -18.86 19.90 1.41
N TRP A 130 -17.68 19.34 1.22
CA TRP A 130 -17.46 18.28 0.24
C TRP A 130 -16.78 17.12 0.95
N VAL A 131 -16.96 15.93 0.39
CA VAL A 131 -16.40 14.68 0.89
C VAL A 131 -15.51 14.06 -0.16
N SER A 132 -14.47 13.38 0.29
CA SER A 132 -13.62 12.51 -0.49
C SER A 132 -13.81 11.09 0.02
N TYR A 133 -13.71 10.14 -0.88
CA TYR A 133 -13.89 8.74 -0.54
C TYR A 133 -12.56 8.10 -0.16
N ILE A 134 -12.57 7.35 0.94
CA ILE A 134 -11.48 6.46 1.33
C ILE A 134 -11.87 5.02 1.00
N ASP A 135 -10.91 4.23 0.55
CA ASP A 135 -11.12 2.84 0.16
C ASP A 135 -11.50 1.98 1.37
N ALA A 136 -12.65 1.32 1.31
CA ALA A 136 -13.10 0.40 2.35
C ALA A 136 -12.58 -1.03 2.12
N PHE A 137 -12.31 -1.40 0.87
CA PHE A 137 -11.96 -2.77 0.47
C PHE A 137 -10.79 -2.79 -0.51
N PRO A 138 -9.54 -2.63 -0.03
CA PRO A 138 -8.37 -2.58 -0.89
C PRO A 138 -8.15 -3.82 -1.76
N GLY A 139 -8.75 -4.96 -1.41
CA GLY A 139 -8.74 -6.18 -2.22
C GLY A 139 -9.53 -6.10 -3.52
N GLU A 140 -10.37 -5.08 -3.71
CA GLU A 140 -11.12 -4.83 -4.96
C GLU A 140 -10.32 -4.04 -5.99
N ASN A 141 -9.18 -3.45 -5.58
CA ASN A 141 -8.34 -2.66 -6.46
C ASN A 141 -7.69 -3.53 -7.54
N THR A 142 -7.80 -3.09 -8.79
CA THR A 142 -7.15 -3.77 -9.91
C THR A 142 -5.72 -3.29 -10.14
N ASP A 143 -5.41 -2.07 -9.71
CA ASP A 143 -4.12 -1.40 -9.90
C ASP A 143 -3.97 -0.26 -8.86
N TYR A 144 -2.77 0.28 -8.72
CA TYR A 144 -2.43 1.34 -7.78
C TYR A 144 -1.70 2.50 -8.48
N LEU A 145 -2.14 3.73 -8.18
CA LEU A 145 -1.49 4.95 -8.59
C LEU A 145 -0.81 5.59 -7.38
N TYR A 146 0.52 5.64 -7.40
CA TYR A 146 1.32 6.34 -6.41
C TYR A 146 1.45 7.79 -6.85
N ALA A 147 1.03 8.71 -6.00
CA ALA A 147 0.93 10.12 -6.32
C ALA A 147 1.61 11.00 -5.28
N ARG A 148 2.14 12.12 -5.75
CA ARG A 148 2.71 13.16 -4.91
C ARG A 148 2.28 14.52 -5.43
N ARG A 149 1.72 15.33 -4.53
CA ARG A 149 1.44 16.74 -4.77
C ARG A 149 2.45 17.61 -4.06
N SER A 150 2.68 18.79 -4.62
CA SER A 150 3.57 19.76 -4.02
C SER A 150 3.28 21.17 -4.49
N LEU A 151 3.74 22.12 -3.71
CA LEU A 151 3.76 23.55 -4.01
C LEU A 151 5.10 23.90 -4.66
N SER A 152 5.05 24.72 -5.70
CA SER A 152 6.23 25.46 -6.19
C SER A 152 6.52 26.67 -5.30
N ASN A 153 5.49 27.24 -4.69
CA ASN A 153 5.62 28.40 -3.81
C ASN A 153 4.48 28.41 -2.76
N VAL A 154 4.86 28.34 -1.48
CA VAL A 154 3.92 28.30 -0.37
C VAL A 154 3.22 29.66 -0.18
N THR A 155 3.96 30.77 -0.31
CA THR A 155 3.44 32.14 -0.14
C THR A 155 2.37 32.48 -1.16
N THR A 156 2.60 32.15 -2.43
CA THR A 156 1.64 32.39 -3.53
C THR A 156 0.66 31.23 -3.72
N GLN A 157 0.70 30.22 -2.85
CA GLN A 157 -0.23 29.08 -2.88
C GLN A 157 -0.24 28.36 -4.23
N THR A 158 0.92 28.32 -4.91
CA THR A 158 1.04 27.81 -6.27
C THR A 158 1.43 26.35 -6.25
N TRP A 159 0.58 25.51 -6.84
CA TRP A 159 0.78 24.06 -6.93
C TRP A 159 1.60 23.69 -8.17
N ASN A 160 2.45 22.67 -8.02
CA ASN A 160 3.02 21.94 -9.13
C ASN A 160 1.97 21.00 -9.73
N THR A 161 2.17 20.60 -10.98
CA THR A 161 1.45 19.44 -11.53
C THR A 161 1.75 18.22 -10.66
N PRO A 162 0.73 17.46 -10.21
CA PRO A 162 0.94 16.24 -9.45
C PRO A 162 1.84 15.26 -10.22
N ASP A 163 2.85 14.71 -9.52
CA ASP A 163 3.65 13.61 -10.06
C ASP A 163 3.00 12.28 -9.69
N SER A 164 3.01 11.34 -10.62
CA SER A 164 2.38 10.04 -10.41
C SER A 164 2.98 8.93 -11.26
N ILE A 165 3.04 7.75 -10.64
CA ILE A 165 3.49 6.51 -11.26
C ILE A 165 2.53 5.37 -10.91
N ARG A 166 2.27 4.50 -11.89
CA ARG A 166 1.61 3.21 -11.65
C ARG A 166 2.69 2.20 -11.34
N ASP A 167 2.49 1.45 -10.28
CA ASP A 167 3.43 0.41 -9.90
C ASP A 167 2.70 -0.74 -9.24
N ILE A 168 3.29 -1.92 -9.36
CA ILE A 168 2.79 -3.11 -8.67
C ILE A 168 3.35 -3.16 -7.26
N VAL A 169 2.59 -3.73 -6.34
CA VAL A 169 3.07 -4.01 -4.98
C VAL A 169 4.20 -5.04 -5.06
N ILE A 170 5.37 -4.68 -4.53
CA ILE A 170 6.53 -5.57 -4.48
C ILE A 170 6.54 -6.23 -3.10
N SER A 171 6.41 -7.56 -3.05
CA SER A 171 6.49 -8.30 -1.78
C SER A 171 7.92 -8.75 -1.46
N GLU A 172 8.73 -9.00 -2.50
CA GLU A 172 10.10 -9.46 -2.38
C GLU A 172 11.04 -8.30 -1.99
N GLY A 173 11.83 -8.50 -0.93
CA GLY A 173 12.67 -7.44 -0.35
C GLY A 173 11.97 -6.70 0.79
N CYS A 174 10.73 -6.27 0.61
CA CYS A 174 9.97 -5.53 1.64
C CYS A 174 9.82 -6.33 2.95
N THR A 175 9.53 -7.63 2.87
CA THR A 175 9.45 -8.52 4.05
C THR A 175 10.78 -8.68 4.78
N LYS A 176 11.91 -8.58 4.07
CA LYS A 176 13.25 -8.72 4.67
C LYS A 176 13.73 -7.40 5.27
N ALA A 177 13.37 -6.29 4.65
CA ALA A 177 13.80 -4.96 5.06
C ALA A 177 13.04 -4.47 6.29
N ASP A 178 11.76 -4.81 6.44
CA ASP A 178 10.95 -4.35 7.57
C ASP A 178 10.24 -5.50 8.29
N THR A 179 10.54 -5.65 9.58
CA THR A 179 9.91 -6.66 10.44
C THR A 179 8.47 -6.31 10.77
N LEU A 180 8.10 -5.02 10.79
CA LEU A 180 6.72 -4.60 10.98
C LEU A 180 5.87 -5.04 9.78
N TYR A 181 6.31 -4.74 8.56
CA TYR A 181 5.68 -5.25 7.34
C TYR A 181 5.60 -6.78 7.32
N ALA A 182 6.66 -7.48 7.72
CA ALA A 182 6.66 -8.94 7.76
C ALA A 182 5.55 -9.51 8.66
N ALA A 183 5.23 -8.83 9.75
CA ALA A 183 4.15 -9.20 10.67
C ALA A 183 2.76 -8.73 10.21
N ASN A 184 2.67 -7.74 9.32
CA ASN A 184 1.45 -6.99 8.97
C ASN A 184 1.28 -6.80 7.44
N LYS A 185 1.53 -7.85 6.65
CA LYS A 185 1.54 -7.76 5.17
C LYS A 185 0.26 -7.25 4.54
N LYS A 186 -0.87 -7.36 5.24
CA LYS A 186 -2.19 -6.90 4.75
C LYS A 186 -2.49 -5.45 5.12
N ASP A 187 -1.62 -4.82 5.90
CA ASP A 187 -1.84 -3.49 6.48
C ASP A 187 -0.97 -2.43 5.80
N PHE A 188 -0.12 -2.88 4.86
CA PHE A 188 0.82 -2.06 4.12
C PHE A 188 0.85 -2.42 2.64
N LEU A 189 0.98 -1.41 1.79
CA LEU A 189 1.54 -1.55 0.45
C LEU A 189 3.04 -1.28 0.50
N CYS A 190 3.82 -1.85 -0.42
CA CYS A 190 5.25 -1.63 -0.51
C CYS A 190 5.73 -1.51 -1.95
N ASN A 191 6.63 -0.54 -2.21
CA ASN A 191 7.34 -0.40 -3.48
C ASN A 191 8.76 0.18 -3.26
N ASN A 192 9.47 0.48 -4.33
CA ASN A 192 10.79 1.12 -4.30
C ASN A 192 10.87 2.39 -5.17
N LYS A 193 9.70 2.96 -5.53
CA LYS A 193 9.62 4.10 -6.43
C LYS A 193 9.77 5.39 -5.66
N THR A 194 10.53 6.30 -6.25
CA THR A 194 10.73 7.65 -5.76
C THR A 194 10.50 8.66 -6.87
N MET A 195 10.46 9.92 -6.47
CA MET A 195 10.37 11.07 -7.35
C MET A 195 11.34 12.16 -6.88
N THR A 196 11.67 13.08 -7.78
CA THR A 196 12.56 14.20 -7.45
C THR A 196 11.76 15.26 -6.70
N PRO A 197 12.13 15.59 -5.44
CA PRO A 197 11.37 16.55 -4.66
C PRO A 197 11.35 17.93 -5.32
N PRO A 198 10.31 18.75 -5.04
CA PRO A 198 10.21 20.11 -5.57
C PRO A 198 11.25 21.06 -4.96
N ILE A 199 11.82 20.70 -3.81
CA ILE A 199 12.87 21.46 -3.13
C ILE A 199 14.22 20.97 -3.67
N LYS A 200 15.02 21.91 -4.18
CA LYS A 200 16.37 21.62 -4.71
C LYS A 200 17.25 20.99 -3.62
N ASP A 201 18.21 20.20 -4.05
CA ASP A 201 19.26 19.60 -3.20
C ASP A 201 18.76 18.58 -2.15
N ILE A 202 17.48 18.21 -2.21
CA ILE A 202 16.94 17.08 -1.45
C ILE A 202 16.97 15.83 -2.36
N CYS A 203 17.34 14.68 -1.80
CA CYS A 203 17.33 13.45 -2.55
C CYS A 203 15.92 12.96 -2.88
N ALA A 204 15.84 12.00 -3.80
CA ALA A 204 14.58 11.43 -4.24
C ALA A 204 13.75 10.94 -3.04
N VAL A 205 12.48 11.35 -3.01
CA VAL A 205 11.53 11.01 -1.93
C VAL A 205 10.49 10.03 -2.45
N PRO A 206 9.89 9.19 -1.59
CA PRO A 206 8.74 8.37 -1.97
C PRO A 206 7.55 9.22 -2.40
N TYR A 207 6.59 8.58 -3.05
CA TYR A 207 5.25 9.16 -3.23
C TYR A 207 4.55 9.24 -1.88
N SER A 208 3.54 10.11 -1.74
CA SER A 208 2.92 10.36 -0.43
C SER A 208 1.59 9.62 -0.27
N ILE A 209 0.78 9.55 -1.33
CA ILE A 209 -0.56 8.94 -1.30
C ILE A 209 -0.63 7.86 -2.36
N VAL A 210 -1.30 6.75 -2.04
CA VAL A 210 -1.63 5.69 -2.99
C VAL A 210 -3.13 5.71 -3.22
N TYR A 211 -3.50 5.82 -4.49
CA TYR A 211 -4.88 5.68 -4.92
C TYR A 211 -5.10 4.28 -5.51
N GLY A 212 -6.12 3.58 -5.02
CA GLY A 212 -6.62 2.33 -5.59
C GLY A 212 -7.50 2.62 -6.79
N LEU A 213 -7.44 1.73 -7.78
CA LEU A 213 -8.24 1.81 -8.99
C LEU A 213 -9.30 0.72 -8.98
N ILE A 214 -10.57 1.13 -9.00
CA ILE A 214 -11.72 0.23 -8.99
C ILE A 214 -12.55 0.53 -10.23
N LYS A 215 -12.49 -0.36 -11.23
CA LYS A 215 -13.06 -0.12 -12.57
C LYS A 215 -12.51 1.17 -13.18
N THR A 216 -13.34 2.20 -13.29
CA THR A 216 -13.00 3.52 -13.81
C THR A 216 -12.84 4.54 -12.70
N ASP A 217 -12.95 4.17 -11.42
CA ASP A 217 -12.87 5.07 -10.27
C ASP A 217 -11.52 5.01 -9.58
N MET A 218 -11.21 6.09 -8.87
CA MET A 218 -9.97 6.27 -8.13
C MET A 218 -10.32 6.70 -6.71
N VAL A 219 -9.72 6.03 -5.74
CA VAL A 219 -10.06 6.19 -4.32
C VAL A 219 -8.78 6.20 -3.49
N ALA A 220 -8.70 7.04 -2.46
CA ALA A 220 -7.52 7.05 -1.59
C ALA A 220 -7.46 5.76 -0.78
N THR A 221 -6.38 4.98 -0.94
CA THR A 221 -6.28 3.63 -0.36
C THR A 221 -5.21 3.53 0.70
N ALA A 222 -4.04 4.13 0.46
CA ALA A 222 -2.93 4.09 1.40
C ALA A 222 -2.18 5.43 1.47
N LEU A 223 -1.46 5.62 2.56
CA LEU A 223 -0.69 6.81 2.86
C LEU A 223 0.74 6.40 3.21
N TYR A 224 1.73 7.15 2.73
CA TYR A 224 3.12 6.93 3.05
C TYR A 224 3.34 6.92 4.57
N SER A 225 3.94 5.84 5.06
CA SER A 225 4.26 5.65 6.47
C SER A 225 5.74 5.92 6.71
N HIS A 226 6.60 5.11 6.09
CA HIS A 226 8.04 5.16 6.29
C HIS A 226 8.78 4.50 5.13
N SER A 227 10.09 4.69 5.11
CA SER A 227 11.03 4.08 4.18
C SER A 227 12.08 3.30 4.93
N VAL A 228 12.53 2.19 4.37
CA VAL A 228 13.66 1.43 4.86
C VAL A 228 14.78 1.45 3.81
N THR A 229 16.00 1.71 4.25
CA THR A 229 17.19 1.72 3.37
C THR A 229 18.29 0.84 3.91
N TYR A 230 18.99 0.17 3.00
CA TYR A 230 20.29 -0.45 3.28
C TYR A 230 21.40 0.60 3.12
N ASN A 231 22.46 0.53 3.93
CA ASN A 231 23.65 1.40 3.88
C ASN A 231 23.42 2.86 4.32
N ASP A 232 22.62 3.03 5.38
CA ASP A 232 22.72 4.19 6.27
C ASP A 232 22.31 5.57 5.74
N LYS A 233 21.93 5.69 4.47
CA LYS A 233 21.53 6.96 3.84
C LYS A 233 20.22 6.82 3.09
N MET A 234 19.30 7.75 3.33
CA MET A 234 18.12 7.87 2.48
C MET A 234 18.51 8.27 1.05
N CYS A 235 19.51 9.14 0.95
CA CYS A 235 20.02 9.64 -0.30
C CYS A 235 21.12 8.72 -0.85
N GLY A 236 20.87 8.09 -2.01
CA GLY A 236 21.88 7.33 -2.73
C GLY A 236 21.96 5.84 -2.39
N SER A 237 21.08 5.32 -1.54
CA SER A 237 20.92 3.87 -1.42
C SER A 237 20.29 3.31 -2.69
N THR A 238 20.94 2.32 -3.30
CA THR A 238 20.37 1.57 -4.43
C THR A 238 19.27 0.61 -4.00
N ARG A 239 19.09 0.40 -2.68
CA ARG A 239 18.12 -0.55 -2.10
C ARG A 239 17.33 0.15 -1.01
N GLN A 240 16.21 0.72 -1.43
CA GLN A 240 15.23 1.36 -0.55
C GLN A 240 13.84 0.77 -0.81
N PHE A 241 13.05 0.69 0.24
CA PHE A 241 11.67 0.23 0.21
C PHE A 241 10.80 1.26 0.92
N HIS A 242 9.62 1.53 0.39
CA HIS A 242 8.68 2.53 0.88
C HIS A 242 7.38 1.83 1.24
N TYR A 243 6.91 2.07 2.45
CA TYR A 243 5.77 1.39 3.03
C TYR A 243 4.63 2.39 3.20
N TYR A 244 3.43 1.97 2.78
CA TYR A 244 2.24 2.81 2.77
C TYR A 244 1.16 2.14 3.60
N THR A 245 0.74 2.78 4.68
CA THR A 245 -0.29 2.28 5.58
C THR A 245 -1.64 2.29 4.86
N ILE A 246 -2.30 1.13 4.82
CA ILE A 246 -3.64 0.96 4.24
C ILE A 246 -4.67 1.62 5.15
N LEU A 247 -5.41 2.60 4.61
CA LEU A 247 -6.30 3.47 5.38
C LEU A 247 -7.57 2.76 5.85
N ALA A 248 -8.05 1.76 5.11
CA ALA A 248 -9.27 0.99 5.42
C ALA A 248 -9.30 0.47 6.87
N ASN A 249 -8.14 0.05 7.38
CA ASN A 249 -7.98 -0.50 8.73
C ASN A 249 -8.21 0.53 9.85
N PHE A 250 -8.07 1.82 9.56
CA PHE A 250 -8.13 2.92 10.52
C PHE A 250 -9.42 3.74 10.44
N LEU A 251 -10.32 3.43 9.49
CA LEU A 251 -11.51 4.24 9.24
C LEU A 251 -12.46 4.28 10.45
N ASN A 252 -12.65 3.16 11.14
CA ASN A 252 -13.58 3.12 12.27
C ASN A 252 -13.08 3.90 13.49
N TRP A 253 -11.76 3.88 13.73
CA TRP A 253 -11.13 4.75 14.73
C TRP A 253 -11.26 6.22 14.33
N ALA A 254 -10.93 6.55 13.08
CA ALA A 254 -11.01 7.93 12.59
C ALA A 254 -12.45 8.48 12.60
N GLN A 255 -13.46 7.64 12.35
CA GLN A 255 -14.88 7.98 12.41
C GLN A 255 -15.31 8.53 13.78
N GLN A 256 -14.62 8.15 14.87
CA GLN A 256 -14.92 8.69 16.20
C GLN A 256 -14.42 10.13 16.42
N ILE A 257 -13.53 10.59 15.54
CA ILE A 257 -12.85 11.88 15.65
C ILE A 257 -13.43 12.88 14.64
N VAL A 258 -13.81 12.40 13.45
CA VAL A 258 -14.30 13.25 12.35
C VAL A 258 -15.78 13.63 12.59
N PRO A 259 -16.10 14.93 12.77
CA PRO A 259 -17.45 15.36 13.14
C PRO A 259 -18.55 15.01 12.13
N ASP A 260 -18.22 15.07 10.83
CA ASP A 260 -19.15 14.84 9.74
C ASP A 260 -19.15 13.37 9.26
N GLY A 261 -18.39 12.51 9.95
CA GLY A 261 -18.14 11.13 9.55
C GLY A 261 -17.23 10.96 8.32
N ILE A 262 -17.07 9.71 7.90
CA ILE A 262 -16.20 9.31 6.80
C ILE A 262 -17.03 8.71 5.67
N SER A 263 -16.80 9.19 4.46
CA SER A 263 -17.32 8.56 3.25
C SER A 263 -16.34 7.48 2.80
N ALA A 264 -16.76 6.22 2.90
CA ALA A 264 -15.99 5.07 2.43
C ALA A 264 -16.52 4.59 1.07
N PHE A 265 -15.66 4.05 0.21
CA PHE A 265 -16.04 3.54 -1.11
C PHE A 265 -15.78 2.05 -1.23
N SER A 266 -16.69 1.38 -1.96
CA SER A 266 -16.63 -0.04 -2.31
C SER A 266 -17.35 -0.26 -3.65
N ASN A 267 -16.87 -1.20 -4.46
CA ASN A 267 -17.43 -1.53 -5.78
C ASN A 267 -18.87 -2.06 -5.71
N ASN A 268 -19.21 -2.75 -4.62
CA ASN A 268 -20.54 -3.29 -4.37
C ASN A 268 -21.51 -2.25 -3.76
N GLY A 269 -21.05 -1.01 -3.54
CA GLY A 269 -21.82 0.06 -2.89
C GLY A 269 -22.03 -0.13 -1.39
N THR A 270 -21.44 -1.16 -0.77
CA THR A 270 -21.51 -1.32 0.69
C THR A 270 -20.48 -0.42 1.35
N ASN A 271 -20.95 0.63 2.03
CA ASN A 271 -20.11 1.53 2.82
C ASN A 271 -19.73 0.94 4.19
N THR A 272 -19.68 -0.38 4.31
CA THR A 272 -19.38 -1.04 5.58
C THR A 272 -17.89 -0.93 5.87
N MET A 273 -17.54 -0.03 6.79
CA MET A 273 -16.20 0.08 7.35
C MET A 273 -15.87 -1.14 8.24
N SER A 274 -14.58 -1.39 8.48
CA SER A 274 -14.15 -2.35 9.51
C SER A 274 -14.88 -2.09 10.83
N THR A 275 -15.35 -3.13 11.50
CA THR A 275 -16.07 -2.99 12.79
C THR A 275 -15.15 -2.83 13.99
N ASN A 276 -13.82 -2.96 13.81
CA ASN A 276 -12.87 -2.92 14.91
C ASN A 276 -12.37 -1.49 15.20
N ILE A 277 -12.95 -0.84 16.22
CA ILE A 277 -12.51 0.48 16.71
C ILE A 277 -11.14 0.45 17.40
N THR A 278 -10.72 -0.74 17.86
CA THR A 278 -9.46 -1.00 18.56
C THR A 278 -8.43 -1.67 17.65
N TYR A 279 -8.55 -1.46 16.34
CA TYR A 279 -7.59 -2.04 15.41
C TYR A 279 -6.16 -1.60 15.77
N ALA A 280 -5.26 -2.56 15.77
CA ALA A 280 -3.85 -2.37 16.04
C ALA A 280 -3.04 -3.29 15.11
N MET A 281 -1.98 -2.77 14.52
CA MET A 281 -0.96 -3.60 13.89
C MET A 281 -0.30 -4.49 14.94
N LYS A 282 0.08 -5.70 14.52
CA LYS A 282 0.83 -6.64 15.34
C LYS A 282 2.28 -6.18 15.47
N GLU A 283 2.73 -5.89 16.69
CA GLU A 283 4.13 -5.56 16.91
C GLU A 283 5.05 -6.76 16.63
N PRO A 284 6.11 -6.59 15.83
CA PRO A 284 7.11 -7.62 15.66
C PRO A 284 7.92 -7.81 16.95
N LYS A 285 8.36 -9.06 17.21
CA LYS A 285 9.23 -9.36 18.37
C LYS A 285 10.53 -8.54 18.36
N ASN A 286 11.07 -8.29 17.18
CA ASN A 286 12.25 -7.47 16.95
C ASN A 286 11.84 -6.31 16.03
N PRO A 287 11.81 -5.06 16.51
CA PRO A 287 11.28 -3.91 15.76
C PRO A 287 12.20 -3.42 14.63
N LYS A 288 13.43 -3.95 14.54
CA LYS A 288 14.39 -3.55 13.51
C LYS A 288 15.00 -4.78 12.87
N ALA A 289 15.06 -4.79 11.55
CA ALA A 289 15.90 -5.73 10.81
C ALA A 289 17.38 -5.30 10.93
N ASP A 290 18.29 -6.27 10.82
CA ASP A 290 19.72 -5.99 10.89
C ASP A 290 20.20 -5.25 9.63
N GLY A 291 21.05 -4.24 9.81
CA GLY A 291 21.71 -3.53 8.71
C GLY A 291 20.80 -2.59 7.90
N VAL A 292 19.64 -2.20 8.44
CA VAL A 292 18.74 -1.22 7.80
C VAL A 292 18.52 0.02 8.68
N LYS A 293 18.19 1.13 8.02
CA LYS A 293 17.66 2.34 8.68
C LYS A 293 16.23 2.60 8.22
N VAL A 294 15.42 3.12 9.14
CA VAL A 294 14.02 3.46 8.93
C VAL A 294 13.83 4.97 9.01
N TYR A 295 13.11 5.55 8.05
CA TYR A 295 12.84 6.98 7.94
C TYR A 295 11.36 7.25 7.73
N GLY A 296 10.78 8.19 8.49
CA GLY A 296 9.41 8.66 8.31
C GLY A 296 9.29 10.16 8.54
N GLY A 297 8.04 10.64 8.62
CA GLY A 297 7.75 12.06 8.89
C GLY A 297 8.11 13.01 7.76
N ASN A 298 8.51 14.24 8.12
CA ASN A 298 8.86 15.29 7.16
C ASN A 298 10.27 15.07 6.57
N LEU A 299 10.33 14.41 5.41
CA LEU A 299 11.52 14.14 4.63
C LEU A 299 12.17 15.41 4.04
N PHE A 300 11.44 16.53 3.95
CA PHE A 300 11.99 17.80 3.46
C PHE A 300 12.81 18.55 4.51
N ALA A 301 12.54 18.33 5.80
CA ALA A 301 13.30 18.93 6.89
C ALA A 301 14.60 18.17 7.20
N ARG A 302 14.92 17.11 6.44
CA ARG A 302 16.13 16.31 6.64
C ARG A 302 17.28 17.01 5.94
N ASP A 303 17.87 17.96 6.64
CA ASP A 303 19.17 18.50 6.26
C ASP A 303 20.19 17.34 6.28
N ALA A 304 21.03 17.25 5.24
CA ALA A 304 22.01 16.17 5.09
C ALA A 304 23.01 16.10 6.28
N SER A 305 23.09 17.19 7.05
CA SER A 305 23.91 17.33 8.26
C SER A 305 23.34 16.61 9.51
N VAL A 306 22.01 16.39 9.58
CA VAL A 306 21.32 15.86 10.78
C VAL A 306 21.35 14.33 10.87
N GLU A 307 21.65 13.62 9.77
CA GLU A 307 21.77 12.15 9.76
C GLU A 307 22.86 11.61 10.71
N ALA A 308 23.83 12.44 11.10
CA ALA A 308 24.89 12.08 12.04
C ALA A 308 24.43 11.87 13.49
N TRP A 309 23.25 12.41 13.89
CA TRP A 309 22.82 12.37 15.30
C TRP A 309 21.89 11.21 15.63
N MET A 310 20.95 10.84 14.75
CA MET A 310 20.00 9.75 15.03
C MET A 310 20.65 8.37 15.06
N THR A 311 21.85 8.21 14.52
CA THR A 311 22.60 6.94 14.61
C THR A 311 23.17 6.70 16.01
N ASN A 312 23.36 7.74 16.82
CA ASN A 312 23.95 7.62 18.16
C ASN A 312 22.90 7.49 19.28
N SER A 313 21.63 7.77 19.02
CA SER A 313 20.57 7.72 20.05
C SER A 313 19.97 6.33 20.27
N ALA A 314 20.33 5.33 19.46
CA ALA A 314 19.97 3.93 19.71
C ALA A 314 20.73 3.30 20.90
N GLY A 315 21.71 4.02 21.48
CA GLY A 315 22.49 3.59 22.64
C GLY A 315 22.02 4.12 24.01
N LEU A 316 20.92 4.89 24.08
CA LEU A 316 20.42 5.46 25.33
C LEU A 316 19.03 4.92 25.70
N LEU A 317 18.92 3.59 25.74
CA LEU A 317 17.96 2.97 26.65
C LEU A 317 18.52 3.14 28.08
N PRO A 318 17.72 3.60 29.07
CA PRO A 318 18.15 3.57 30.46
C PRO A 318 18.39 2.11 30.83
N SER A 319 19.67 1.75 31.00
CA SER A 319 20.07 0.48 31.61
C SER A 319 19.32 0.35 32.93
N GLN A 320 18.60 -0.76 33.08
CA GLN A 320 17.88 -1.08 34.30
C GLN A 320 18.81 -0.94 35.51
N ILE A 321 18.30 -0.24 36.52
CA ILE A 321 18.88 -0.19 37.86
C ILE A 321 18.90 -1.61 38.43
N GLY A 322 20.08 -2.23 38.37
CA GLY A 322 20.81 -2.80 39.49
C GLY A 322 20.18 -3.95 40.28
N THR A 323 20.80 -5.13 40.13
CA THR A 323 21.22 -5.92 41.32
C THR A 323 22.53 -6.66 41.02
N GLY A 324 23.62 -6.17 41.64
CA GLY A 324 24.73 -6.97 42.20
C GLY A 324 25.56 -7.88 41.29
N GLY A 325 26.84 -7.51 41.09
CA GLY A 325 27.84 -8.47 40.61
C GLY A 325 29.19 -7.84 40.29
N ASN A 326 30.01 -7.61 41.31
CA ASN A 326 31.43 -7.29 41.19
C ASN A 326 32.15 -8.27 40.24
N SER A 327 33.04 -7.78 39.38
CA SER A 327 34.48 -8.11 39.44
C SER A 327 35.27 -7.63 38.21
N PHE A 328 36.45 -7.11 38.54
CA PHE A 328 37.72 -7.24 37.82
C PHE A 328 38.07 -6.29 36.66
N ALA A 329 39.00 -5.40 37.00
CA ALA A 329 39.84 -4.62 36.12
C ALA A 329 40.88 -5.47 35.39
N GLY A 330 41.24 -5.05 34.18
CA GLY A 330 42.43 -5.53 33.47
C GLY A 330 42.67 -4.74 32.17
N PRO A 331 43.77 -3.97 32.05
CA PRO A 331 44.12 -3.25 30.84
C PRO A 331 45.18 -4.01 30.03
N SER A 332 45.02 -4.09 28.70
CA SER A 332 46.06 -4.39 27.70
C SER A 332 45.39 -4.40 26.32
N LYS A 333 45.98 -4.05 25.18
CA LYS A 333 47.24 -3.45 24.72
C LYS A 333 47.02 -3.28 23.20
N PRO A 334 47.56 -2.25 22.53
CA PRO A 334 47.36 -2.07 21.09
C PRO A 334 48.28 -3.03 20.31
N THR A 335 47.74 -3.70 19.29
CA THR A 335 48.51 -4.53 18.36
C THR A 335 48.51 -3.85 16.99
N SER A 336 49.64 -3.22 16.68
CA SER A 336 50.11 -2.90 15.34
C SER A 336 50.82 -4.13 14.76
N THR A 337 50.52 -4.50 13.52
CA THR A 337 51.43 -5.34 12.70
C THR A 337 51.38 -4.89 11.25
N ASP A 338 52.52 -4.39 10.80
CA ASP A 338 52.88 -4.05 9.43
C ASP A 338 53.29 -5.29 8.61
N SER A 339 53.25 -5.10 7.28
CA SER A 339 54.15 -5.65 6.23
C SER A 339 54.07 -7.11 5.76
N ALA A 340 53.88 -7.22 4.44
CA ALA A 340 54.64 -8.02 3.44
C ALA A 340 53.66 -8.49 2.34
N ASP A 341 53.67 -7.96 1.12
CA ASP A 341 54.66 -8.09 0.04
C ASP A 341 54.67 -9.47 -0.65
N SER A 342 54.77 -9.42 -1.99
CA SER A 342 54.95 -10.52 -2.97
C SER A 342 53.70 -11.35 -3.32
N THR A 343 53.26 -11.40 -4.58
CA THR A 343 53.93 -12.10 -5.69
C THR A 343 53.00 -12.17 -6.91
N ASP A 344 53.64 -11.94 -8.06
CA ASP A 344 53.23 -12.14 -9.44
C ASP A 344 52.68 -13.54 -9.74
N SER A 345 51.67 -13.65 -10.60
CA SER A 345 51.37 -14.88 -11.37
C SER A 345 50.37 -14.61 -12.49
N THR A 346 50.94 -14.35 -13.67
CA THR A 346 50.34 -14.59 -14.99
C THR A 346 49.87 -16.04 -15.12
N GLY A 347 48.56 -16.23 -15.28
CA GLY A 347 47.93 -17.51 -15.59
C GLY A 347 47.03 -17.38 -16.83
N THR A 348 47.58 -17.77 -17.97
CA THR A 348 46.90 -17.93 -19.26
C THR A 348 45.97 -19.14 -19.18
N THR A 349 44.66 -18.94 -19.36
CA THR A 349 43.68 -20.04 -19.45
C THR A 349 43.19 -20.16 -20.88
N ASP A 350 43.75 -21.13 -21.59
CA ASP A 350 43.32 -21.57 -22.91
C ASP A 350 41.86 -22.06 -22.87
N THR A 351 41.01 -21.43 -23.69
CA THR A 351 39.62 -21.86 -23.89
C THR A 351 39.57 -22.71 -25.17
N PRO A 352 39.12 -23.98 -25.12
CA PRO A 352 39.03 -24.82 -26.31
C PRO A 352 37.88 -24.35 -27.21
N ALA A 353 38.23 -24.03 -28.47
CA ALA A 353 37.30 -23.71 -29.53
C ALA A 353 36.43 -24.94 -29.88
N ALA A 354 35.14 -24.87 -29.58
CA ALA A 354 34.15 -25.81 -30.06
C ALA A 354 33.86 -25.55 -31.55
N SER A 355 34.22 -26.49 -32.41
CA SER A 355 33.91 -26.50 -33.83
C SER A 355 32.43 -26.81 -34.05
N HIS A 356 31.62 -25.78 -34.30
CA HIS A 356 30.23 -25.92 -34.73
C HIS A 356 30.18 -26.38 -36.20
N SER A 357 29.93 -27.68 -36.43
CA SER A 357 29.55 -28.22 -37.73
C SER A 357 28.06 -27.95 -37.99
N SER A 358 27.76 -26.96 -38.82
CA SER A 358 26.40 -26.63 -39.26
C SER A 358 25.92 -27.64 -40.32
N SER A 359 25.23 -28.70 -39.91
CA SER A 359 24.48 -29.55 -40.83
C SER A 359 23.18 -28.84 -41.23
N SER A 360 23.17 -28.27 -42.43
CA SER A 360 21.96 -27.69 -43.04
C SER A 360 20.85 -28.75 -43.07
N PRO A 361 19.65 -28.48 -42.51
CA PRO A 361 18.56 -29.45 -42.53
C PRO A 361 18.14 -29.74 -43.97
N SER A 362 17.93 -31.03 -44.27
CA SER A 362 17.49 -31.47 -45.60
C SER A 362 16.14 -30.84 -45.94
N LYS A 363 15.90 -30.55 -47.24
CA LYS A 363 14.66 -29.89 -47.72
C LYS A 363 13.37 -30.57 -47.24
N ASN A 364 13.41 -31.87 -46.97
CA ASN A 364 12.27 -32.64 -46.48
C ASN A 364 11.95 -32.35 -44.99
N GLN A 365 12.95 -31.96 -44.20
CA GLN A 365 12.79 -31.63 -42.78
C GLN A 365 12.16 -30.25 -42.59
N ILE A 366 12.44 -29.31 -43.50
CA ILE A 366 11.84 -27.96 -43.51
C ILE A 366 10.33 -28.04 -43.81
N ILE A 367 9.91 -28.93 -44.73
CA ILE A 367 8.51 -29.12 -45.08
C ILE A 367 7.72 -29.76 -43.92
N ALA A 368 8.31 -30.73 -43.21
CA ALA A 368 7.68 -31.39 -42.07
C ALA A 368 7.44 -30.44 -40.88
N ILE A 369 8.36 -29.51 -40.62
CA ILE A 369 8.21 -28.48 -39.57
C ILE A 369 7.12 -27.46 -39.98
N GLY A 370 7.07 -27.08 -41.25
CA GLY A 370 6.12 -26.10 -41.77
C GLY A 370 4.65 -26.50 -41.65
N VAL A 371 4.33 -27.80 -41.65
CA VAL A 371 2.94 -28.31 -41.54
C VAL A 371 2.57 -28.69 -40.10
N SER A 372 3.52 -29.21 -39.32
CA SER A 372 3.26 -29.68 -37.95
C SER A 372 3.04 -28.54 -36.97
N VAL A 373 3.79 -27.44 -37.07
CA VAL A 373 3.68 -26.30 -36.14
C VAL A 373 2.30 -25.62 -36.21
N PRO A 374 1.74 -25.26 -37.40
CA PRO A 374 0.41 -24.67 -37.47
C PRO A 374 -0.69 -25.60 -36.95
N LEU A 375 -0.59 -26.91 -37.23
CA LEU A 375 -1.57 -27.90 -36.79
C LEU A 375 -1.55 -28.04 -35.25
N ALA A 376 -0.36 -28.15 -34.66
CA ALA A 376 -0.19 -28.20 -33.20
C ALA A 376 -0.70 -26.92 -32.52
N THR A 377 -0.50 -25.76 -33.16
CA THR A 377 -0.98 -24.47 -32.64
C THR A 377 -2.51 -24.41 -32.64
N LEU A 378 -3.17 -24.86 -33.71
CA LEU A 378 -4.64 -24.93 -33.79
C LEU A 378 -5.23 -25.89 -32.74
N VAL A 379 -4.60 -27.04 -32.53
CA VAL A 379 -5.00 -27.99 -31.48
C VAL A 379 -4.81 -27.38 -30.09
N GLY A 380 -3.69 -26.68 -29.84
CA GLY A 380 -3.44 -25.98 -28.58
C GLY A 380 -4.49 -24.90 -28.26
N VAL A 381 -4.87 -24.09 -29.26
CA VAL A 381 -5.92 -23.07 -29.11
C VAL A 381 -7.29 -23.71 -28.81
N ALA A 382 -7.63 -24.80 -29.50
CA ALA A 382 -8.88 -25.52 -29.25
C ALA A 382 -8.93 -26.12 -27.83
N LEU A 383 -7.82 -26.69 -27.36
CA LEU A 383 -7.70 -27.21 -26.00
C LEU A 383 -7.79 -26.11 -24.94
N MET A 384 -7.12 -24.97 -25.14
CA MET A 384 -7.23 -23.81 -24.24
C MET A 384 -8.66 -23.25 -24.20
N PHE A 385 -9.34 -23.14 -25.33
CA PHE A 385 -10.73 -22.70 -25.38
C PHE A 385 -11.66 -23.65 -24.62
N TYR A 386 -11.46 -24.97 -24.76
CA TYR A 386 -12.26 -25.96 -24.05
C TYR A 386 -11.99 -25.95 -22.54
N ALA A 387 -10.72 -25.80 -22.14
CA ALA A 387 -10.32 -25.65 -20.74
C ALA A 387 -10.92 -24.38 -20.11
N TYR A 388 -10.86 -23.25 -20.81
CA TYR A 388 -11.47 -22.00 -20.39
C TYR A 388 -13.00 -22.12 -20.25
N LYS A 389 -13.68 -22.72 -21.24
CA LYS A 389 -15.14 -22.93 -21.19
C LYS A 389 -15.53 -23.85 -20.02
N ARG A 390 -14.73 -24.89 -19.75
CA ARG A 390 -14.93 -25.80 -18.62
C ARG A 390 -14.69 -25.09 -17.27
N TRP A 391 -13.63 -24.29 -17.16
CA TRP A 391 -13.31 -23.49 -15.98
C TRP A 391 -14.44 -22.48 -15.68
N LYS A 392 -14.90 -21.74 -16.69
CA LYS A 392 -16.02 -20.79 -16.57
C LYS A 392 -17.31 -21.49 -16.14
N LYS A 393 -17.62 -22.66 -16.70
CA LYS A 393 -18.79 -23.46 -16.27
C LYS A 393 -18.65 -23.86 -14.79
N HIS A 394 -17.46 -24.29 -14.36
CA HIS A 394 -17.24 -24.72 -12.99
C HIS A 394 -17.35 -23.56 -11.99
N HIS A 395 -16.84 -22.37 -12.32
CA HIS A 395 -16.95 -21.20 -11.44
C HIS A 395 -18.37 -20.65 -11.38
N ASN A 396 -19.14 -20.71 -12.47
CA ASN A 396 -20.54 -20.29 -12.46
C ASN A 396 -21.47 -21.26 -11.72
N THR A 397 -21.07 -22.52 -11.48
CA THR A 397 -21.88 -23.50 -10.74
C THR A 397 -21.46 -23.69 -9.29
N VAL A 398 -20.40 -23.04 -8.81
CA VAL A 398 -19.87 -23.25 -7.45
C VAL A 398 -20.14 -22.07 -6.50
N ALA A 399 -20.69 -20.96 -6.98
CA ALA A 399 -21.28 -19.94 -6.11
C ALA A 399 -22.79 -20.18 -5.95
N TRP A 400 -23.17 -21.31 -5.34
CA TRP A 400 -24.49 -21.38 -4.71
C TRP A 400 -24.39 -20.53 -3.44
N ASP A 401 -24.80 -19.28 -3.56
CA ASP A 401 -24.92 -18.37 -2.43
C ASP A 401 -26.37 -18.43 -1.92
N PRO A 402 -26.63 -19.11 -0.78
CA PRO A 402 -27.98 -19.25 -0.23
C PRO A 402 -28.65 -17.90 0.06
N SER A 403 -27.87 -16.82 0.23
CA SER A 403 -28.42 -15.50 0.48
C SER A 403 -29.04 -14.85 -0.77
N ASN A 404 -28.54 -15.17 -1.98
CA ASN A 404 -29.13 -14.69 -3.23
C ASN A 404 -30.42 -15.44 -3.61
N GLU A 405 -30.53 -16.72 -3.27
CA GLU A 405 -31.77 -17.48 -3.47
C GLU A 405 -32.88 -16.97 -2.52
N HIS A 406 -32.52 -16.65 -1.27
CA HIS A 406 -33.46 -16.08 -0.31
C HIS A 406 -34.00 -14.70 -0.76
N ASN A 407 -33.15 -13.86 -1.35
CA ASN A 407 -33.55 -12.55 -1.87
C ASN A 407 -34.46 -12.65 -3.10
N ASN A 408 -34.21 -13.61 -4.00
CA ASN A 408 -35.08 -13.85 -5.18
C ASN A 408 -36.44 -14.46 -4.80
N ILE A 409 -36.48 -15.35 -3.80
CA ILE A 409 -37.76 -15.88 -3.29
C ILE A 409 -38.55 -14.76 -2.59
N ARG A 410 -37.87 -13.89 -1.84
CA ARG A 410 -38.48 -12.72 -1.19
C ARG A 410 -39.06 -11.72 -2.19
N SER A 411 -38.36 -11.44 -3.30
CA SER A 411 -38.88 -10.53 -4.31
C SER A 411 -40.11 -11.10 -5.03
N ILE A 412 -40.13 -12.42 -5.31
CA ILE A 412 -41.30 -13.09 -5.90
C ILE A 412 -42.49 -13.12 -4.92
N ALA A 413 -42.23 -13.33 -3.63
CA ALA A 413 -43.27 -13.30 -2.59
C ALA A 413 -43.86 -11.90 -2.39
N LEU A 414 -43.06 -10.85 -2.57
CA LEU A 414 -43.53 -9.45 -2.52
C LEU A 414 -44.35 -9.07 -3.76
N ASP A 415 -44.00 -9.59 -4.95
CA ASP A 415 -44.73 -9.32 -6.20
C ASP A 415 -46.09 -10.02 -6.28
N LEU A 416 -46.29 -11.11 -5.53
CA LEU A 416 -47.57 -11.83 -5.44
C LEU A 416 -48.59 -11.18 -4.49
N GLY A 417 -48.27 -10.01 -3.91
CA GLY A 417 -49.27 -9.08 -3.36
C GLY A 417 -50.21 -9.62 -2.27
N GLY A 418 -49.73 -10.54 -1.42
CA GLY A 418 -50.64 -11.32 -0.55
C GLY A 418 -50.22 -11.55 0.90
N ALA A 419 -49.13 -10.99 1.42
CA ALA A 419 -48.70 -11.23 2.81
C ALA A 419 -48.23 -9.96 3.51
N SER A 420 -49.16 -9.07 3.86
CA SER A 420 -48.95 -8.19 5.01
C SER A 420 -49.05 -9.04 6.27
N THR A 421 -48.00 -9.05 7.08
CA THR A 421 -47.83 -9.73 8.39
C THR A 421 -47.51 -11.23 8.36
N ILE A 422 -46.23 -11.54 8.23
CA ILE A 422 -45.62 -12.70 8.88
C ILE A 422 -44.42 -12.18 9.69
N MET A 423 -44.51 -12.31 11.01
CA MET A 423 -43.35 -12.25 11.92
C MET A 423 -42.40 -13.36 11.49
N ASP A 424 -41.17 -13.03 11.12
CA ASP A 424 -40.06 -14.00 11.11
C ASP A 424 -38.75 -13.25 11.37
N ILE A 425 -38.34 -13.29 12.64
CA ILE A 425 -36.93 -13.31 12.98
C ILE A 425 -36.49 -14.74 12.61
N PRO A 426 -35.67 -14.94 11.57
CA PRO A 426 -35.14 -16.27 11.32
C PRO A 426 -34.26 -16.67 12.52
N PRO A 427 -34.35 -17.92 13.02
CA PRO A 427 -33.44 -18.38 14.05
C PRO A 427 -32.01 -18.28 13.51
N THR A 428 -31.20 -17.45 14.18
CA THR A 428 -29.74 -17.43 14.00
C THR A 428 -29.20 -18.81 14.34
N TYR A 429 -28.57 -19.46 13.37
CA TYR A 429 -27.96 -20.79 13.47
C TYR A 429 -26.73 -20.88 14.41
N ASP A 430 -26.49 -19.89 15.27
CA ASP A 430 -25.43 -19.92 16.29
C ASP A 430 -25.88 -20.51 17.64
N SER A 431 -27.19 -20.71 17.87
CA SER A 431 -27.69 -21.22 19.16
C SER A 431 -27.61 -22.74 19.33
N VAL A 432 -27.43 -23.52 18.26
CA VAL A 432 -27.33 -24.99 18.37
C VAL A 432 -25.95 -25.42 18.87
N ARG A 433 -24.88 -24.68 18.51
CA ARG A 433 -23.51 -24.99 18.95
C ARG A 433 -23.25 -24.58 20.41
N GLN A 434 -23.82 -23.45 20.85
CA GLN A 434 -23.74 -23.05 22.27
C GLN A 434 -24.56 -23.96 23.20
N GLN A 435 -25.60 -24.64 22.69
CA GLN A 435 -26.38 -25.57 23.50
C GLN A 435 -25.72 -26.95 23.63
N GLU A 436 -24.94 -27.41 22.63
CA GLU A 436 -24.09 -28.61 22.75
C GLU A 436 -22.87 -28.39 23.67
N ASP A 437 -22.24 -27.20 23.63
CA ASP A 437 -21.12 -26.88 24.54
C ASP A 437 -21.59 -26.69 26.00
N ALA A 438 -22.83 -26.23 26.21
CA ALA A 438 -23.44 -26.13 27.55
C ALA A 438 -23.86 -27.50 28.11
N LEU A 439 -24.29 -28.45 27.27
CA LEU A 439 -24.62 -29.81 27.73
C LEU A 439 -23.38 -30.67 28.00
N THR A 440 -22.27 -30.44 27.28
CA THR A 440 -21.03 -31.21 27.47
C THR A 440 -20.34 -30.86 28.80
N ASN A 441 -20.48 -29.62 29.28
CA ASN A 441 -19.93 -29.18 30.57
C ASN A 441 -20.77 -29.58 31.80
N PHE A 442 -21.99 -30.11 31.63
CA PHE A 442 -22.84 -30.53 32.74
C PHE A 442 -22.72 -32.02 33.11
N ILE A 443 -21.97 -32.82 32.33
CA ILE A 443 -21.84 -34.28 32.53
C ILE A 443 -20.52 -34.66 33.25
N THR A 444 -19.59 -33.72 33.44
CA THR A 444 -18.31 -33.97 34.12
C THR A 444 -18.15 -33.15 35.40
N GLU A 445 -18.98 -33.41 36.40
CA GLU A 445 -18.59 -33.20 37.80
C GLU A 445 -18.51 -34.55 38.52
N PRO A 446 -17.33 -34.93 39.05
CA PRO A 446 -17.21 -36.11 39.89
C PRO A 446 -17.81 -35.82 41.27
N LYS A 447 -18.69 -36.72 41.74
CA LYS A 447 -19.11 -36.77 43.14
C LYS A 447 -17.89 -37.00 44.03
N SER A 448 -17.64 -36.08 44.96
CA SER A 448 -16.89 -36.30 46.20
C SER A 448 -17.68 -35.76 47.38
#